data_AF-R1HP14-F1
#
_entry.id   AF-R1HP14-F1
#
_cell.length_a   1.000
_cell.length_b   1.000
_cell.length_c   1.000
_cell.angle_alpha   90.00
_cell.angle_beta   90.00
_cell.angle_gamma   90.00
#
_symmetry.space_group_name_H-M   'P 1'
#
loop_
_entity.id
_entity.type
_entity.pdbx_description
1 polymer ?
#
loop_
_entity_poly.entity_id
_entity_poly.type
_entity_poly.pdbx_seq_one_letter_code
_entity_poly.pdbx_strand_id
1 'polypeptide(L)' 'MVVRVQEFERVLKTLAEVQRSEARDYSSFSVRGKRFGYFWPRTRTVGLKQTVSEQLALVSERPDVFEVQFTAGGFGWV' A
#
# COMPACT_ATOMS: atom_id res chain seq x y z
N MET A 1 -16.26 1.65 -4.40
CA MET A 1 -15.82 0.38 -5.02
C MET A 1 -14.93 -0.32 -4.01
N VAL A 2 -15.20 -1.58 -3.67
CA VAL A 2 -14.38 -2.34 -2.70
C VAL A 2 -13.53 -3.31 -3.51
N VAL A 3 -12.22 -3.34 -3.25
CA VAL A 3 -11.29 -4.29 -3.90
C VAL A 3 -11.25 -5.56 -3.07
N ARG A 4 -11.43 -6.73 -3.70
CA ARG A 4 -11.28 -8.01 -3.00
C ARG A 4 -9.79 -8.30 -2.80
N VAL A 5 -9.44 -8.93 -1.68
CA VAL A 5 -8.04 -9.32 -1.39
C VAL A 5 -7.46 -10.16 -2.53
N GLN A 6 -8.24 -11.08 -3.11
CA GLN A 6 -7.76 -11.91 -4.23
C GLN A 6 -7.51 -11.09 -5.51
N GLU A 7 -8.22 -9.98 -5.70
CA GLU A 7 -7.98 -9.07 -6.84
C GLU A 7 -6.70 -8.27 -6.64
N PHE A 8 -6.49 -7.75 -5.43
CA PHE A 8 -5.23 -7.09 -5.05
C PHE A 8 -4.03 -8.04 -5.25
N GLU A 9 -4.13 -9.28 -4.77
CA GLU A 9 -3.07 -10.28 -4.98
C GLU A 9 -2.84 -10.62 -6.44
N ARG A 10 -3.90 -10.61 -7.27
CA ARG A 10 -3.77 -10.80 -8.72
C ARG A 10 -2.99 -9.66 -9.36
N VAL A 11 -3.27 -8.41 -8.98
CA VAL A 11 -2.52 -7.23 -9.45
C VAL A 11 -1.06 -7.30 -9.02
N LEU A 12 -0.77 -7.72 -7.78
CA LEU A 12 0.62 -7.89 -7.35
C LEU A 12 1.37 -8.88 -8.23
N LYS A 13 0.73 -10.00 -8.63
CA LYS A 13 1.34 -11.02 -9.50
C LYS A 13 1.64 -10.52 -10.93
N THR A 14 1.05 -9.41 -11.38
CA THR A 14 1.36 -8.83 -12.69
C THR A 14 2.57 -7.89 -12.65
N LEU A 15 3.06 -7.51 -11.47
CA LEU A 15 4.22 -6.63 -11.33
C LEU A 15 5.51 -7.45 -11.45
N ALA A 16 6.36 -7.05 -12.40
CA ALA A 16 7.67 -7.66 -12.57
C ALA A 16 8.52 -7.46 -11.31
N GLU A 17 9.26 -8.51 -10.92
CA GLU A 17 10.23 -8.49 -9.82
C GLU A 17 9.62 -8.12 -8.44
N VAL A 18 8.32 -8.36 -8.25
CA VAL A 18 7.70 -8.19 -6.94
C VAL A 18 8.24 -9.23 -5.96
N GLN A 19 8.63 -8.76 -4.79
CA GLN A 19 9.04 -9.57 -3.66
C GLN A 19 8.03 -9.38 -2.53
N ARG A 20 7.51 -10.50 -2.01
CA ARG A 20 6.65 -10.54 -0.83
C ARG A 20 7.45 -11.08 0.35
N SER A 21 7.37 -10.40 1.48
CA SER A 21 7.95 -10.86 2.75
C SER A 21 6.86 -10.90 3.82
N GLU A 22 6.81 -11.98 4.57
CA GLU A 22 5.84 -12.21 5.63
C GLU A 22 6.40 -11.80 6.98
N ALA A 23 5.65 -10.98 7.71
CA ALA A 23 5.85 -10.70 9.12
C ALA A 23 4.69 -11.30 9.93
N ARG A 24 4.79 -11.22 11.27
CA ARG A 24 3.78 -11.78 12.17
C ARG A 24 2.36 -11.27 11.89
N ASP A 25 2.23 -9.97 11.63
CA ASP A 25 0.93 -9.29 11.55
C ASP A 25 0.65 -8.66 10.17
N TYR A 26 1.61 -8.73 9.24
CA TYR A 26 1.48 -8.12 7.92
C TYR A 26 2.36 -8.80 6.86
N SER A 27 1.99 -8.65 5.60
CA SER A 27 2.87 -8.92 4.45
C SER A 27 3.41 -7.61 3.90
N SER A 28 4.66 -7.58 3.43
CA SER A 28 5.26 -6.40 2.78
C SER A 28 5.62 -6.70 1.33
N PHE A 29 5.52 -5.68 0.48
CA PHE A 29 5.75 -5.78 -0.96
C PHE A 29 6.84 -4.81 -1.40
N SER A 30 7.81 -5.31 -2.16
CA SER A 30 8.94 -4.54 -2.67
C SER A 30 9.24 -4.88 -4.12
N VAL A 31 9.80 -3.95 -4.88
CA VAL A 31 10.41 -4.21 -6.20
C VAL A 31 11.86 -3.74 -6.12
N ARG A 32 12.81 -4.62 -6.50
CA ARG A 32 14.25 -4.32 -6.45
C ARG A 32 14.70 -3.72 -5.12
N GLY A 33 14.25 -4.31 -4.01
CA GLY A 33 14.55 -3.85 -2.65
C GLY A 33 13.83 -2.59 -2.17
N LYS A 34 13.03 -1.92 -3.02
CA LYS A 34 12.25 -0.73 -2.63
C LYS A 34 10.83 -1.11 -2.22
N ARG A 35 10.51 -0.87 -0.95
CA ARG A 35 9.18 -1.07 -0.37
C ARG A 35 8.16 -0.14 -1.01
N PHE A 36 7.01 -0.68 -1.42
CA PHE A 36 5.90 0.11 -1.95
C PHE A 36 4.55 -0.23 -1.31
N GLY A 37 4.44 -1.37 -0.63
CA GLY A 37 3.17 -1.80 -0.07
C GLY A 37 3.28 -2.64 1.20
N TYR A 38 2.21 -2.62 1.98
CA TYR A 38 1.95 -3.49 3.12
C TYR A 38 0.52 -4.00 3.06
N PHE A 39 0.25 -5.20 3.55
CA PHE A 39 -1.09 -5.73 3.73
C PHE A 39 -1.24 -6.28 5.14
N TRP A 40 -2.28 -5.83 5.85
CA TRP A 40 -2.64 -6.31 7.19
C TRP A 40 -3.91 -7.17 7.10
N PRO A 41 -3.79 -8.51 7.20
CA PRO A 41 -4.94 -9.41 7.06
C PRO A 41 -6.02 -9.19 8.13
N ARG A 42 -5.63 -8.79 9.34
CA ARG A 42 -6.54 -8.58 10.49
C ARG A 42 -7.56 -7.46 10.21
N THR A 43 -7.08 -6.35 9.69
CA THR A 43 -7.88 -5.15 9.39
C THR A 43 -8.34 -5.10 7.94
N ARG A 44 -7.80 -5.96 7.08
CA ARG A 44 -7.99 -5.94 5.62
C ARG A 44 -7.63 -4.59 5.00
N THR A 45 -6.60 -3.94 5.54
CA THR A 45 -6.08 -2.68 5.05
C THR A 45 -4.78 -2.89 4.27
N VAL A 46 -4.55 -2.01 3.30
CA VAL A 46 -3.32 -1.96 2.51
C VAL A 46 -2.68 -0.61 2.76
N GLY A 47 -1.39 -0.60 3.08
CA GLY A 47 -0.60 0.62 3.11
C GLY A 47 0.14 0.77 1.80
N LEU A 48 0.01 1.90 1.11
CA LEU A 48 0.66 2.14 -0.18
C LEU A 48 1.50 3.41 -0.17
N LYS A 49 2.70 3.31 -0.73
CA LYS A 49 3.61 4.44 -0.88
C LYS A 49 3.15 5.36 -2.01
N GLN A 50 3.04 6.65 -1.72
CA GLN A 50 2.67 7.70 -2.66
C GLN A 50 3.69 8.84 -2.61
N THR A 51 3.73 9.71 -3.61
CA THR A 51 4.33 11.03 -3.39
C THR A 51 3.53 11.78 -2.32
N VAL A 52 4.16 12.74 -1.62
CA VAL A 52 3.43 13.54 -0.61
C VAL A 52 2.25 14.29 -1.24
N SER A 53 2.39 14.80 -2.47
CA SER A 53 1.29 15.43 -3.20
C SER A 53 0.13 14.48 -3.48
N GLU A 54 0.40 13.25 -3.90
CA GLU A 54 -0.64 12.25 -4.16
C GLU A 54 -1.31 11.78 -2.87
N GLN A 55 -0.57 11.60 -1.79
CA GLN A 55 -1.14 11.29 -0.48
C GLN A 55 -2.16 12.35 -0.06
N LEU A 56 -1.79 13.63 -0.14
CA LEU A 56 -2.69 14.73 0.20
C LEU A 56 -3.92 14.77 -0.71
N ALA A 57 -3.74 14.54 -2.01
CA ALA A 57 -4.84 14.49 -2.96
C ALA A 57 -5.81 13.34 -2.63
N LEU A 58 -5.31 12.12 -2.44
CA LEU A 58 -6.13 10.95 -2.12
C LEU A 58 -6.93 11.12 -0.81
N VAL A 59 -6.27 11.59 0.25
CA VAL A 59 -6.91 11.85 1.54
C VAL A 59 -7.95 12.97 1.42
N SER A 60 -7.70 14.01 0.62
CA SER A 60 -8.69 15.08 0.40
C SER A 60 -9.90 14.63 -0.42
N GLU A 61 -9.71 13.76 -1.41
CA GLU A 61 -10.78 13.29 -2.28
C GLU A 61 -11.66 12.24 -1.60
N ARG A 62 -11.05 11.33 -0.83
CA ARG A 62 -11.71 10.17 -0.22
C ARG A 62 -11.23 9.93 1.23
N PRO A 63 -11.53 10.86 2.16
CA PRO A 63 -11.08 10.77 3.55
C PRO A 63 -11.69 9.59 4.32
N ASP A 64 -12.77 8.98 3.81
CA ASP A 64 -13.37 7.76 4.35
C ASP A 64 -12.59 6.48 3.97
N VAL A 65 -11.66 6.59 3.01
CA VAL A 65 -10.90 5.46 2.46
C VAL A 65 -9.40 5.58 2.77
N PHE A 66 -8.84 6.79 2.70
CA PHE A 66 -7.41 7.04 2.86
C PHE A 66 -7.12 7.86 4.11
N GLU A 67 -6.02 7.51 4.80
CA GLU A 67 -5.52 8.21 5.98
C GLU A 67 -4.02 8.47 5.82
N VAL A 68 -3.51 9.57 6.39
CA VAL A 68 -2.06 9.79 6.45
C VAL A 68 -1.45 8.87 7.51
N GLN A 69 -0.70 7.85 7.08
CA GLN A 69 0.00 6.96 8.02
C GLN A 69 1.37 7.50 8.44
N PHE A 70 2.17 7.94 7.47
CA PHE A 70 3.55 8.39 7.68
C PHE A 70 4.08 9.18 6.48
N THR A 71 5.09 10.01 6.70
CA THR A 71 5.82 10.75 5.65
C THR A 71 7.33 10.72 5.91
N ALA A 72 8.11 10.48 4.86
CA ALA A 72 9.57 10.64 4.91
C ALA A 72 10.14 11.03 3.54
N GLY A 73 10.96 12.08 3.53
CA GLY A 73 11.48 12.67 2.30
C GLY A 73 10.33 13.13 1.39
N GLY A 74 10.41 12.80 0.09
CA GLY A 74 9.37 13.14 -0.89
C GLY A 74 8.18 12.18 -0.94
N PHE A 75 8.06 11.23 -0.01
CA PHE A 75 7.03 10.19 -0.06
C PHE A 75 6.19 10.11 1.22
N GLY A 76 4.92 9.74 1.04
CA GLY A 76 3.96 9.43 2.10
C GLY A 76 3.43 8.00 1.98
N TRP A 77 2.73 7.56 3.02
CA TRP A 77 1.99 6.31 3.08
C TRP A 77 0.52 6.60 3.39
N VAL A 78 -0.36 6.06 2.54
CA VAL A 78 -1.81 6.00 2.78
C VAL A 78 -2.24 4.59 3.15
#